data_AF-A0A7J3A8Q3-F1
#
_entry.id   AF-A0A7J3A8Q3-F1
#
_cell.length_a   1.000
_cell.length_b   1.000
_cell.length_c   1.000
_cell.angle_alpha   90.00
_cell.angle_beta   90.00
_cell.angle_gamma   90.00
#
_symmetry.space_group_name_H-M   'P 1'
#
loop_
_entity.id
_entity.type
_entity.pdbx_description
1 polymer ?
#
loop_
_entity_poly.entity_id
_entity_poly.type
_entity_poly.pdbx_seq_one_letter_code
_entity_poly.pdbx_strand_id
1 'polypeptide(L)'
;MDGVLKSWAVPKEPPSTPGVKRLAIQVEDHDLSYIDFEGIIPEGEYGAGSVEIWDRGTYILESRSENEIKFTLKGKRLSVDTYY
;
A
#
# COMPACT_ATOMS: atom_id res chain seq x y z
N MET A 1 -7.43 7.91 1.51
CA MET A 1 -8.58 7.99 0.57
C MET A 1 -9.84 7.80 1.41
N ASP A 2 -10.90 8.59 1.20
CA ASP A 2 -12.15 8.48 1.99
C ASP A 2 -11.96 8.56 3.52
N GLY A 3 -10.95 9.30 4.00
CA GLY A 3 -10.65 9.42 5.43
C GLY A 3 -9.97 8.20 6.08
N VAL A 4 -9.63 7.17 5.30
CA VAL A 4 -8.95 5.95 5.77
C VAL A 4 -7.75 5.59 4.89
N LEU A 5 -6.96 4.61 5.34
CA LEU A 5 -5.96 3.93 4.52
C LEU A 5 -6.62 2.71 3.86
N LYS A 6 -6.87 2.82 2.56
CA LYS A 6 -7.24 1.66 1.74
C LYS A 6 -6.01 0.78 1.57
N SER A 7 -6.12 -0.48 1.97
CA SER A 7 -4.96 -1.36 2.17
C SER A 7 -5.03 -2.63 1.32
N TRP A 8 -3.86 -3.03 0.82
CA TRP A 8 -3.67 -4.29 0.10
C TRP A 8 -2.40 -4.99 0.58
N ALA A 9 -2.48 -6.30 0.81
CA ALA A 9 -1.32 -7.14 1.02
C ALA A 9 -0.71 -7.52 -0.34
N VAL A 10 0.60 -7.28 -0.50
CA VAL A 10 1.35 -7.61 -1.72
C VAL A 10 2.43 -8.65 -1.36
N PRO A 11 2.24 -9.95 -1.69
CA PRO A 11 3.14 -11.02 -1.24
C PRO A 11 4.57 -10.98 -1.82
N LYS A 12 4.77 -10.16 -2.85
CA LYS A 12 6.07 -9.92 -3.49
C LYS A 12 6.30 -8.43 -3.53
N GLU A 13 7.57 -8.01 -3.52
CA GLU A 13 7.90 -6.60 -3.62
C GLU A 13 7.14 -5.91 -4.76
N PRO A 14 6.56 -4.71 -4.50
CA PRO A 14 5.87 -3.93 -5.51
C PRO A 14 6.74 -3.74 -6.76
N PRO A 15 6.14 -3.71 -7.96
CA PRO A 15 6.91 -3.60 -9.19
C PRO A 15 7.57 -2.23 -9.30
N SER A 16 8.89 -2.20 -9.44
CA SER A 16 9.66 -0.97 -9.68
C SER A 16 9.85 -0.65 -11.17
N THR A 17 9.41 -1.55 -12.05
CA THR A 17 9.53 -1.42 -13.51
C THR A 17 8.18 -1.61 -14.20
N PRO A 18 7.90 -0.87 -15.29
CA PRO A 18 6.69 -1.05 -16.07
C PRO A 18 6.54 -2.48 -16.62
N GLY A 19 5.31 -2.96 -16.72
CA GLY A 19 4.97 -4.26 -17.32
C GLY A 19 5.03 -5.46 -16.37
N VAL A 20 5.57 -5.30 -15.17
CA VAL A 20 5.56 -6.35 -14.13
C VAL A 20 4.24 -6.27 -13.35
N LYS A 21 3.45 -7.35 -13.38
CA LYS A 21 2.21 -7.47 -12.61
C LYS A 21 2.47 -8.18 -11.28
N ARG A 22 1.86 -7.68 -10.20
CA ARG A 22 1.85 -8.30 -8.86
C ARG A 22 0.42 -8.57 -8.43
N LEU A 23 0.24 -9.64 -7.64
CA LEU A 23 -1.01 -9.86 -6.92
C LEU A 23 -1.07 -8.86 -5.76
N ALA A 24 -2.18 -8.16 -5.66
CA ALA A 24 -2.54 -7.34 -4.51
C ALA A 24 -3.88 -7.84 -3.97
N ILE A 25 -3.88 -8.23 -2.69
CA ILE A 25 -5.07 -8.76 -2.02
C ILE A 25 -5.60 -7.65 -1.14
N GLN A 26 -6.83 -7.20 -1.39
CA GLN A 26 -7.45 -6.18 -0.55
C GLN A 26 -7.61 -6.70 0.88
N VAL A 27 -7.22 -5.89 1.86
CA VAL A 27 -7.40 -6.15 3.29
C VAL A 27 -8.24 -5.02 3.90
N GLU A 28 -8.50 -5.11 5.19
CA GLU A 28 -9.28 -4.14 5.93
C GLU A 28 -8.68 -2.73 5.85
N ASP A 29 -9.55 -1.72 5.86
CA ASP A 29 -9.12 -0.34 5.96
C ASP A 29 -8.40 -0.12 7.30
N HIS A 30 -7.37 0.73 7.29
CA HIS A 30 -6.66 1.13 8.50
C HIS A 30 -6.91 2.60 8.82
N ASP A 31 -6.84 2.95 10.10
CA ASP A 31 -6.89 4.34 10.54
C ASP A 31 -5.70 5.13 9.99
N LEU A 32 -5.90 6.43 9.73
CA LEU A 32 -4.85 7.29 9.19
C LEU A 32 -3.61 7.35 10.10
N SER A 33 -3.77 7.22 11.42
CA SER A 33 -2.65 7.19 12.36
C SER A 33 -1.72 5.99 12.16
N TYR A 34 -2.18 4.93 11.49
CA TYR A 34 -1.38 3.74 11.21
C TYR A 34 -0.30 3.99 10.14
N ILE A 35 -0.39 5.07 9.35
CA ILE A 35 0.58 5.40 8.29
C ILE A 35 2.01 5.63 8.82
N ASP A 36 2.11 5.98 10.10
CA ASP A 36 3.36 6.25 10.82
C ASP A 36 3.79 5.12 11.76
N PHE A 37 3.08 3.98 11.76
CA PHE A 37 3.40 2.89 12.67
C PHE A 37 4.60 2.05 12.19
N GLU A 38 5.56 1.85 13.09
CA GLU A 38 6.63 0.86 13.01
C GLU A 38 6.75 0.16 14.36
N GLY A 39 6.99 -1.15 14.36
CA GLY A 39 7.07 -1.90 15.60
C GLY A 39 6.75 -3.37 15.44
N ILE A 40 6.41 -4.01 16.55
CA ILE A 40 6.05 -5.43 16.58
C ILE A 40 4.60 -5.54 17.02
N ILE A 41 3.78 -6.16 16.17
CA ILE A 41 2.42 -6.57 16.53
C ILE A 41 2.53 -7.90 17.29
N PRO A 42 1.99 -7.99 18.52
CA PRO A 42 2.09 -9.19 19.34
C PRO A 42 1.56 -10.45 18.65
N GLU A 43 2.12 -11.61 19.01
CA GLU A 43 1.59 -12.89 18.56
C GLU A 43 0.14 -13.09 19.03
N GLY A 44 -0.70 -13.67 18.17
CA GLY A 44 -2.13 -13.89 18.44
C GLY A 44 -3.02 -12.72 18.00
N GLU A 45 -2.45 -11.55 17.73
CA GLU A 45 -3.16 -10.42 17.14
C GLU A 45 -3.20 -10.51 15.61
N TYR A 46 -4.20 -9.88 15.00
CA TYR A 46 -4.28 -9.78 13.54
C TYR A 46 -3.11 -8.93 13.00
N GLY A 47 -2.37 -9.48 12.05
CA GLY A 47 -1.15 -8.84 11.52
C GLY A 47 0.10 -9.04 12.38
N ALA A 48 0.10 -10.00 13.30
CA ALA A 48 1.27 -10.35 14.13
C ALA A 48 2.58 -10.42 13.33
N GLY A 49 3.63 -9.79 13.86
CA GLY A 49 4.94 -9.69 13.23
C GLY A 49 5.55 -8.30 13.29
N SER A 50 6.72 -8.16 12.66
CA SER A 50 7.40 -6.87 12.55
C SER A 50 6.80 -6.04 11.42
N VAL A 51 6.55 -4.76 11.70
CA VAL A 51 6.09 -3.76 10.74
C VAL A 51 7.19 -2.71 10.60
N GLU A 52 7.65 -2.53 9.37
CA GLU A 52 8.64 -1.52 8.96
C GLU A 52 8.05 -0.70 7.80
N ILE A 53 8.34 0.59 7.76
CA ILE A 53 8.01 1.44 6.61
C ILE A 53 9.04 1.19 5.51
N TRP A 54 8.68 0.30 4.58
CA TRP A 54 9.53 -0.01 3.43
C TRP A 54 9.70 1.17 2.45
N ASP A 55 8.63 1.94 2.21
CA ASP A 55 8.67 3.20 1.46
C ASP A 55 7.56 4.14 1.94
N ARG A 56 7.74 5.44 1.70
CA ARG A 56 6.77 6.48 2.04
C ARG A 56 6.81 7.61 1.03
N GLY A 57 5.65 8.15 0.71
CA GLY A 57 5.52 9.34 -0.10
C GLY A 57 4.07 9.80 -0.23
N THR A 58 3.82 10.55 -1.29
CA THR A 58 2.46 10.93 -1.70
C THR A 58 2.08 10.16 -2.95
N TYR A 59 0.82 10.29 -3.36
CA TYR A 59 0.34 9.77 -4.63
C TYR A 59 -0.51 10.82 -5.34
N ILE A 60 -0.60 10.70 -6.65
CA ILE A 60 -1.53 11.47 -7.49
C ILE A 60 -2.55 10.48 -8.00
N LEU A 61 -3.83 10.67 -7.64
CA LEU A 61 -4.92 9.85 -8.14
C LEU A 61 -5.24 10.29 -9.58
N GLU A 62 -5.21 9.37 -10.53
CA GLU A 62 -5.54 9.64 -11.93
C GLU A 62 -6.98 9.23 -12.24
N SER A 63 -7.39 8.03 -11.82
CA SER A 63 -8.78 7.56 -11.92
C SER A 63 -9.11 6.56 -10.83
N ARG A 64 -10.40 6.45 -10.52
CA ARG A 64 -10.95 5.43 -9.61
C ARG A 64 -12.32 5.02 -10.10
N SER A 65 -12.55 3.71 -10.15
CA SER A 65 -13.84 3.08 -10.36
C SER A 65 -14.04 1.96 -9.35
N GLU A 66 -15.11 1.18 -9.47
CA GLU A 66 -15.35 0.00 -8.62
C GLU A 66 -14.29 -1.09 -8.83
N ASN A 67 -13.70 -1.18 -10.02
CA ASN A 67 -12.82 -2.29 -10.42
C ASN A 67 -11.38 -1.86 -10.73
N GLU A 68 -11.05 -0.58 -10.65
CA GLU A 68 -9.73 -0.06 -11.01
C GLU A 68 -9.39 1.19 -10.21
N ILE A 69 -8.16 1.25 -9.69
CA ILE A 69 -7.56 2.46 -9.15
C ILE A 69 -6.24 2.72 -9.88
N LYS A 70 -6.17 3.86 -10.56
CA LYS A 70 -4.98 4.30 -11.29
C LYS A 70 -4.36 5.50 -10.58
N PHE A 71 -3.08 5.40 -10.24
CA PHE A 71 -2.36 6.47 -9.56
C PHE A 71 -0.86 6.42 -9.83
N THR A 72 -0.22 7.58 -9.68
CA THR A 72 1.23 7.69 -9.69
C THR A 72 1.76 7.80 -8.27
N LEU A 73 2.70 6.92 -7.90
CA LEU A 73 3.40 7.00 -6.61
C LEU A 73 4.55 8.00 -6.68
N LYS A 74 4.72 8.76 -5.60
CA LYS A 74 5.83 9.69 -5.36
C LYS A 74 6.52 9.33 -4.05
N GLY A 75 6.98 8.08 -3.95
CA GLY A 75 7.79 7.55 -2.86
C GLY A 75 9.30 7.76 -3.08
N LYS A 76 10.11 7.30 -2.13
CA LYS A 76 11.57 7.29 -2.25
C LYS A 76 12.08 6.09 -3.05
N ARG A 77 11.41 4.94 -2.92
CA ARG A 77 11.74 3.70 -3.65
C ARG A 77 10.86 3.53 -4.89
N LEU A 78 9.58 3.83 -4.77
CA LEU A 78 8.61 3.76 -5.87
C LEU A 78 8.24 5.17 -6.34
N SER A 79 8.72 5.53 -7.53
CA SER A 79 8.39 6.79 -8.20
C SER A 79 7.77 6.54 -9.58
N VAL A 80 6.94 5.51 -9.71
CA VAL A 80 6.42 4.98 -10.98
C VAL A 80 4.89 4.99 -11.02
N ASP A 81 4.34 4.95 -12.24
CA ASP A 81 2.90 4.80 -12.46
C ASP A 81 2.46 3.39 -12.07
N THR A 82 1.48 3.27 -11.19
CA THR A 82 1.04 1.98 -10.64
C THR A 82 -0.49 1.82 -10.76
N TYR A 83 -0.92 0.59 -10.98
CA TYR A 83 -2.30 0.23 -11.26
C TYR A 83 -2.68 -0.93 -10.35
N TYR A 84 -3.81 -0.82 -9.65
CA TYR A 84 -4.34 -1.88 -8.79
C TYR A 84 -5.84 -2.07 -9.02
#